data_AF-A0A2C6CAD8-F1
#
_entry.id   AF-A0A2C6CAD8-F1
#
_cell.length_a   1.000
_cell.length_b   1.000
_cell.length_c   1.000
_cell.angle_alpha   90.00
_cell.angle_beta   90.00
_cell.angle_gamma   90.00
#
_symmetry.space_group_name_H-M   'P 1'
#
loop_
_entity.id
_entity.type
_entity.pdbx_description
1 polymer ?
#
loop_
_entity_poly.entity_id
_entity_poly.type
_entity_poly.pdbx_seq_one_letter_code
_entity_poly.pdbx_strand_id
1 'polypeptide(L)'
;MPGGIVTDRMDNRNIEDRDLKKRIELLEKNLEDTKDDLIDTKNTLKKIVPDLTKLIDDKIKNYMGTLNSNNSNEKYQTELVEPKKIENNNVEKSEEKKENKLDISKFIEAFSKEFNFINKDEFNEEMENNEIMGKIIELVKKMLGIKDDEKIKELKILEDKLNKEIKGLEDEIVIKKGEVKSLNIEKNNLKENINTLKEEYLKKLNEKSTEISILNDEKENLKNTYRKLESDLKNDIETKRNEIIDLKRIEEDLKDKKSKLTVENKSLENKLNNVKEEFEIVKSEIRKERESIGDLLQAKKLYDKYLSMETKILSKLDNVLIQRDFESFISSGYTLSSLDNVWDIVKIEYKNISSKDKEILKEVFAFFLAQINKRFKEAKYGLVQVEVGEDFDAVNQVDLSQNSRGIVTECVFYGYGFLKEKENPDDEDVITRRIKNPLVLTV
;
A
#
# COMPACT_ATOMS: atom_id res chain seq x y z
N MET A 1 1.90 41.66 -29.68
CA MET A 1 1.01 40.48 -29.57
C MET A 1 1.66 39.32 -30.33
N PRO A 2 1.56 38.05 -29.89
CA PRO A 2 1.92 37.49 -28.58
C PRO A 2 2.67 36.13 -28.68
N GLY A 3 3.13 35.59 -27.55
CA GLY A 3 3.29 34.14 -27.29
C GLY A 3 4.66 33.52 -27.59
N GLY A 4 5.29 32.73 -26.72
CA GLY A 4 4.88 32.19 -25.43
C GLY A 4 6.11 31.70 -24.66
N ILE A 5 6.02 31.77 -23.34
CA ILE A 5 7.02 31.27 -22.40
C ILE A 5 6.82 29.76 -22.27
N VAL A 6 7.82 28.98 -22.71
CA VAL A 6 7.94 27.56 -22.35
C VAL A 6 8.66 27.52 -21.02
N THR A 7 7.95 27.17 -19.95
CA THR A 7 8.57 26.84 -18.66
C THR A 7 9.13 25.42 -18.74
N ASP A 8 10.46 25.30 -18.67
CA ASP A 8 11.15 24.05 -18.42
C ASP A 8 10.74 23.50 -17.04
N ARG A 9 9.81 22.54 -17.03
CA ARG A 9 9.60 21.64 -15.89
C ARG A 9 10.70 20.57 -15.94
N MET A 10 11.90 20.91 -15.45
CA MET A 10 12.89 19.90 -15.10
C MET A 10 12.36 19.01 -13.96
N ASP A 11 12.60 17.71 -14.09
CA ASP A 11 12.13 16.61 -13.26
C ASP A 11 12.47 16.74 -11.76
N ASN A 12 11.62 17.41 -10.99
CA ASN A 12 11.70 17.45 -9.52
C ASN A 12 11.49 16.07 -8.86
N ARG A 13 10.83 15.13 -9.56
CA ARG A 13 10.56 13.75 -9.07
C ARG A 13 11.84 12.93 -8.87
N ASN A 14 12.87 13.17 -9.69
CA ASN A 14 14.09 12.36 -9.69
C ASN A 14 15.04 12.72 -8.52
N ILE A 15 14.89 13.92 -7.95
CA ILE A 15 15.64 14.39 -6.78
C ILE A 15 14.97 13.88 -5.50
N GLU A 16 13.64 13.94 -5.42
CA GLU A 16 12.85 13.42 -4.29
C GLU A 16 13.01 11.90 -4.14
N ASP A 17 12.99 11.13 -5.24
CA ASP A 17 13.22 9.68 -5.21
C ASP A 17 14.63 9.30 -4.72
N ARG A 18 15.64 10.11 -5.06
CA ARG A 18 17.03 9.90 -4.61
C ARG A 18 17.18 10.19 -3.11
N ASP A 19 16.46 11.17 -2.58
CA ASP A 19 16.49 11.52 -1.16
C ASP A 19 15.73 10.50 -0.30
N LEU A 20 14.59 10.01 -0.80
CA LEU A 20 13.84 8.90 -0.20
C LEU A 20 14.68 7.63 -0.13
N LYS A 21 15.40 7.29 -1.20
CA LYS A 21 16.27 6.11 -1.23
C LYS A 21 17.38 6.18 -0.17
N LYS A 22 18.03 7.34 0.00
CA LYS A 22 19.05 7.54 1.04
C LYS A 22 18.48 7.43 2.46
N ARG A 23 17.25 7.90 2.67
CA ARG A 23 16.56 7.76 3.96
C ARG A 23 16.21 6.31 4.28
N ILE A 24 15.79 5.53 3.28
CA ILE A 24 15.51 4.09 3.44
C ILE A 24 16.80 3.33 3.78
N GLU A 25 17.89 3.57 3.05
CA GLU A 25 19.19 2.93 3.34
C GLU A 25 19.69 3.26 4.76
N LEU A 26 19.48 4.49 5.24
CA LEU A 26 19.84 4.89 6.61
C LEU A 26 18.98 4.18 7.67
N LEU A 27 17.68 4.02 7.40
CA LEU A 27 16.76 3.31 8.29
C LEU A 27 17.06 1.81 8.36
N GLU A 28 17.39 1.18 7.23
CA GLU A 28 17.79 -0.23 7.16
C GLU A 28 19.06 -0.47 7.97
N LYS A 29 20.05 0.41 7.86
CA LYS A 29 21.29 0.32 8.63
C LYS A 29 21.03 0.44 10.14
N ASN A 30 20.23 1.42 10.57
CA ASN A 30 19.89 1.58 11.98
C ASN A 30 19.10 0.38 12.54
N LEU A 31 18.28 -0.26 11.71
CA LEU A 31 17.53 -1.46 12.09
C LEU A 31 18.43 -2.67 12.29
N GLU A 32 19.44 -2.84 11.43
CA GLU A 32 20.42 -3.92 11.57
C GLU A 32 21.31 -3.70 12.81
N ASP A 33 21.79 -2.48 13.04
CA ASP A 33 22.57 -2.12 14.23
C ASP A 33 21.75 -2.41 15.52
N THR A 34 20.45 -2.04 15.54
CA THR A 34 19.56 -2.31 16.68
C THR A 34 19.32 -3.80 16.91
N LYS A 35 19.28 -4.59 15.83
CA LYS A 35 19.09 -6.04 15.89
C LYS A 35 20.33 -6.74 16.45
N ASP A 36 21.52 -6.26 16.09
CA ASP A 36 22.79 -6.77 16.63
C ASP A 36 22.91 -6.46 18.14
N ASP A 37 22.56 -5.24 18.57
CA ASP A 37 22.50 -4.86 19.99
C ASP A 37 21.53 -5.75 20.80
N LEU A 38 20.39 -6.10 20.20
CA LEU A 38 19.40 -6.98 20.83
C LEU A 38 19.92 -8.42 20.96
N ILE A 39 20.66 -8.91 19.96
CA ILE A 39 21.30 -10.23 19.97
C ILE A 39 22.38 -10.28 21.06
N ASP A 40 23.20 -9.25 21.19
CA ASP A 40 24.22 -9.17 22.24
C ASP A 40 23.63 -9.08 23.64
N THR A 41 22.55 -8.32 23.80
CA THR A 41 21.80 -8.25 25.06
C THR A 41 21.20 -9.60 25.44
N LYS A 42 20.60 -10.31 24.47
CA LYS A 42 20.06 -11.67 24.66
C LYS A 42 21.15 -12.66 25.04
N ASN A 43 22.31 -12.59 24.41
CA ASN A 43 23.46 -13.45 24.71
C ASN A 43 24.01 -13.18 26.12
N THR A 44 24.04 -11.91 26.53
CA THR A 44 24.44 -11.50 27.88
C THR A 44 23.47 -12.01 28.94
N LEU A 45 22.15 -11.84 28.74
CA LEU A 45 21.13 -12.38 29.63
C LEU A 45 21.21 -13.91 29.73
N LYS A 46 21.47 -14.61 28.62
CA LYS A 46 21.63 -16.06 28.59
C LYS A 46 22.84 -16.54 29.42
N LYS A 47 23.90 -15.73 29.53
CA LYS A 47 25.06 -16.02 30.39
C LYS A 47 24.77 -15.77 31.88
N ILE A 48 23.91 -14.81 32.21
CA ILE A 48 23.59 -14.40 33.58
C ILE A 48 22.56 -15.34 34.23
N VAL A 49 21.63 -15.91 33.44
CA VAL A 49 20.57 -16.81 33.95
C VAL A 49 21.13 -18.01 34.74
N PRO A 50 22.14 -18.76 34.26
CA PRO A 50 22.73 -19.87 35.03
C PRO A 50 23.31 -19.46 36.39
N ASP A 51 23.91 -18.28 36.48
CA ASP A 51 24.53 -17.78 37.72
C ASP A 51 23.46 -17.37 38.73
N LEU A 52 22.36 -16.78 38.28
CA LEU A 52 21.18 -16.51 39.13
C LEU A 52 20.50 -17.79 39.60
N THR A 53 20.35 -18.78 38.72
CA THR A 53 19.78 -20.08 39.11
C THR A 53 20.63 -20.74 40.18
N LYS A 54 21.97 -20.75 40.02
CA LYS A 54 22.89 -21.25 41.06
C LYS A 54 22.77 -20.47 42.36
N LEU A 55 22.70 -19.14 42.30
CA LEU A 55 22.56 -18.31 43.50
C LEU A 55 21.24 -18.55 44.24
N ILE A 56 20.16 -18.82 43.51
CA ILE A 56 18.86 -19.20 44.08
C ILE A 56 18.95 -20.60 44.70
N ASP A 57 19.52 -21.58 43.99
CA ASP A 57 19.69 -22.95 44.47
C ASP A 57 20.57 -23.00 45.73
N ASP A 58 21.67 -22.26 45.77
CA ASP A 58 22.55 -22.16 46.94
C ASP A 58 21.83 -21.52 48.14
N LYS A 59 20.95 -20.53 47.89
CA LYS A 59 20.17 -19.88 48.94
C LYS A 59 19.06 -20.79 49.48
N ILE A 60 18.39 -21.56 48.61
CA ILE A 60 17.42 -22.59 49.00
C ILE A 60 18.12 -23.69 49.80
N LYS A 61 19.29 -24.13 49.35
CA LYS A 61 20.09 -25.15 50.04
C LYS A 61 20.53 -24.69 51.42
N ASN A 62 20.97 -23.44 51.57
CA ASN A 62 21.31 -22.86 52.86
C ASN A 62 20.08 -22.76 53.79
N TYR A 63 18.94 -22.34 53.25
CA TYR A 63 17.69 -22.24 54.01
C TYR A 63 17.17 -23.62 54.48
N MET A 64 17.22 -24.63 53.61
CA MET A 64 16.89 -26.01 53.96
C MET A 64 17.90 -26.62 54.93
N GLY A 65 19.19 -26.26 54.82
CA GLY A 65 20.22 -26.60 55.78
C GLY A 65 19.93 -26.07 57.18
N THR A 66 19.49 -24.82 57.30
CA THR A 66 19.07 -24.20 58.58
C THR A 66 17.76 -24.77 59.13
N LEU A 67 16.80 -25.15 58.27
CA LEU A 67 15.55 -25.81 58.70
C LEU A 67 15.80 -27.22 59.23
N ASN A 68 16.68 -27.99 58.56
CA ASN A 68 16.99 -29.36 58.97
C ASN A 68 17.92 -29.45 60.19
N SER A 69 18.74 -28.44 60.45
CA SER A 69 19.56 -28.39 61.69
C SER A 69 18.75 -27.99 62.92
N ASN A 70 17.61 -27.31 62.74
CA ASN A 70 16.71 -26.94 63.83
C ASN A 70 15.59 -27.95 64.11
N ASN A 71 15.40 -28.96 63.24
CA ASN A 71 14.40 -30.01 63.41
C ASN A 71 15.07 -31.40 63.41
N SER A 72 15.87 -31.66 64.44
CA SER A 72 16.11 -33.04 64.87
C SER A 72 14.95 -33.50 65.74
N ASN A 73 13.78 -33.75 65.14
CA ASN A 73 12.89 -34.79 65.63
C ASN A 73 11.77 -35.13 64.63
N GLU A 74 11.55 -36.43 64.52
CA GLU A 74 10.30 -37.07 64.10
C GLU A 74 9.86 -36.98 62.64
N LYS A 75 10.42 -37.95 61.92
CA LYS A 75 9.85 -38.73 60.83
C LYS A 75 8.35 -39.01 61.02
N TYR A 76 7.46 -38.31 60.31
CA TYR A 76 6.12 -38.83 59.98
C TYR A 76 5.69 -38.43 58.57
N GLN A 77 5.57 -39.45 57.72
CA GLN A 77 4.67 -39.44 56.57
C GLN A 77 3.24 -39.30 57.10
N THR A 78 2.44 -38.42 56.51
CA THR A 78 1.00 -38.35 56.77
C THR A 78 0.25 -38.54 55.45
N GLU A 79 -0.35 -39.73 55.32
CA GLU A 79 -1.53 -39.95 54.47
C GLU A 79 -2.78 -39.47 55.22
N LEU A 80 -3.69 -38.87 54.44
CA LEU A 80 -5.02 -38.39 54.80
C LEU A 80 -5.94 -39.50 55.32
N VAL A 81 -6.58 -39.34 56.51
CA VAL A 81 -7.97 -39.79 56.78
C VAL A 81 -8.59 -38.95 57.92
N GLU A 82 -9.85 -38.53 57.71
CA GLU A 82 -10.77 -37.73 58.54
C GLU A 82 -11.29 -38.37 59.86
N PRO A 83 -12.02 -37.63 60.73
CA PRO A 83 -11.92 -37.72 62.20
C PRO A 83 -12.96 -38.62 62.87
N LYS A 84 -12.60 -39.20 64.02
CA LYS A 84 -13.56 -39.75 65.00
C LYS A 84 -13.39 -39.10 66.37
N LYS A 85 -14.52 -38.59 66.89
CA LYS A 85 -14.73 -38.08 68.25
C LYS A 85 -14.37 -39.14 69.29
N ILE A 86 -13.70 -38.74 70.37
CA ILE A 86 -13.49 -39.56 71.57
C ILE A 86 -13.95 -38.74 72.78
N GLU A 87 -14.73 -39.42 73.62
CA GLU A 87 -15.35 -38.96 74.87
C GLU A 87 -14.32 -38.78 76.01
N ASN A 88 -14.60 -37.82 76.88
CA ASN A 88 -13.84 -37.52 78.09
C ASN A 88 -14.08 -38.59 79.17
N ASN A 89 -12.99 -39.16 79.72
CA ASN A 89 -13.03 -39.93 80.96
C ASN A 89 -12.53 -39.10 82.15
N ASN A 90 -13.31 -39.17 83.22
CA ASN A 90 -13.10 -38.58 84.53
C ASN A 90 -11.87 -39.14 85.24
N VAL A 91 -11.19 -38.29 86.01
CA VAL A 91 -10.09 -38.67 86.92
C VAL A 91 -10.56 -38.47 88.37
N GLU A 92 -10.45 -39.54 89.15
CA GLU A 92 -10.76 -39.66 90.58
C GLU A 92 -9.86 -38.79 91.47
N LYS A 93 -10.40 -38.31 92.60
CA LYS A 93 -9.65 -37.69 93.72
C LYS A 93 -9.81 -38.57 94.97
N SER A 94 -8.68 -38.87 95.60
CA SER A 94 -8.55 -39.67 96.82
C SER A 94 -8.73 -38.85 98.12
N GLU A 95 -9.15 -39.60 99.14
CA GLU A 95 -9.56 -39.34 100.52
C GLU A 95 -8.66 -38.45 101.41
N GLU A 96 -9.31 -37.64 102.29
CA GLU A 96 -8.72 -37.01 103.48
C GLU A 96 -9.29 -37.66 104.76
N LYS A 97 -8.37 -38.08 105.67
CA LYS A 97 -8.65 -38.67 106.99
C LYS A 97 -8.96 -37.58 108.03
N LYS A 98 -10.03 -37.77 108.82
CA LYS A 98 -10.37 -36.95 110.01
C LYS A 98 -9.69 -37.49 111.27
N GLU A 99 -9.04 -36.61 112.02
CA GLU A 99 -8.45 -36.88 113.34
C GLU A 99 -9.51 -36.96 114.45
N ASN A 100 -9.30 -37.89 115.40
CA ASN A 100 -10.17 -38.15 116.55
C ASN A 100 -9.84 -37.21 117.72
N LYS A 101 -10.81 -36.39 118.15
CA LYS A 101 -10.72 -35.57 119.38
C LYS A 101 -11.22 -36.41 120.57
N LEU A 102 -10.39 -36.53 121.62
CA LEU A 102 -10.67 -37.30 122.83
C LEU A 102 -11.86 -36.70 123.62
N ASP A 103 -12.89 -37.51 123.88
CA ASP A 103 -14.15 -37.10 124.52
C ASP A 103 -14.05 -37.17 126.06
N ILE A 104 -13.80 -36.02 126.69
CA ILE A 104 -13.63 -35.85 128.14
C ILE A 104 -14.88 -36.31 128.93
N SER A 105 -16.05 -36.33 128.28
CA SER A 105 -17.32 -36.71 128.93
C SER A 105 -17.32 -38.16 129.40
N LYS A 106 -16.58 -39.06 128.73
CA LYS A 106 -16.43 -40.47 129.15
C LYS A 106 -15.50 -40.65 130.36
N PHE A 107 -14.54 -39.76 130.54
CA PHE A 107 -13.61 -39.80 131.67
C PHE A 107 -14.31 -39.42 132.98
N ILE A 108 -15.11 -38.35 132.97
CA ILE A 108 -15.87 -37.90 134.15
C ILE A 108 -16.91 -38.96 134.58
N GLU A 109 -17.53 -39.66 133.62
CA GLU A 109 -18.50 -40.72 133.92
C GLU A 109 -17.86 -41.96 134.55
N ALA A 110 -16.66 -42.34 134.10
CA ALA A 110 -15.88 -43.43 134.71
C ALA A 110 -15.40 -43.05 136.12
N PHE A 111 -14.89 -41.83 136.29
CA PHE A 111 -14.37 -41.34 137.57
C PHE A 111 -15.46 -41.22 138.64
N SER A 112 -16.68 -40.82 138.24
CA SER A 112 -17.82 -40.66 139.16
C SER A 112 -18.42 -42.00 139.62
N LYS A 113 -18.24 -43.10 138.87
CA LYS A 113 -18.72 -44.44 139.26
C LYS A 113 -17.79 -45.14 140.25
N GLU A 114 -16.53 -44.73 140.32
CA GLU A 114 -15.47 -45.40 141.08
C GLU A 114 -15.31 -44.86 142.52
N PHE A 115 -15.88 -43.69 142.82
CA PHE A 115 -15.78 -42.99 144.11
C PHE A 115 -17.16 -42.61 144.69
N ASN A 116 -18.05 -43.59 144.85
CA ASN A 116 -19.44 -43.45 145.36
C ASN A 116 -19.60 -42.96 146.82
N PHE A 117 -18.53 -42.50 147.47
CA PHE A 117 -18.52 -42.00 148.84
C PHE A 117 -18.33 -40.48 148.94
N ILE A 118 -18.16 -39.78 147.81
CA ILE A 118 -17.96 -38.33 147.77
C ILE A 118 -19.30 -37.63 147.51
N ASN A 119 -19.72 -36.80 148.45
CA ASN A 119 -20.93 -35.98 148.32
C ASN A 119 -20.69 -34.87 147.28
N LYS A 120 -21.46 -34.90 146.19
CA LYS A 120 -21.18 -34.11 144.97
C LYS A 120 -21.25 -32.59 145.18
N ASP A 121 -22.08 -32.16 146.11
CA ASP A 121 -22.29 -30.74 146.39
C ASP A 121 -21.15 -30.14 147.24
N GLU A 122 -20.63 -30.89 148.23
CA GLU A 122 -19.41 -30.53 148.98
C GLU A 122 -18.15 -30.56 148.10
N PHE A 123 -18.05 -31.51 147.16
CA PHE A 123 -16.93 -31.61 146.24
C PHE A 123 -16.86 -30.45 145.25
N ASN A 124 -18.01 -29.96 144.77
CA ASN A 124 -18.04 -28.80 143.88
C ASN A 124 -17.68 -27.50 144.65
N GLU A 125 -18.13 -27.33 145.90
CA GLU A 125 -17.70 -26.21 146.74
C GLU A 125 -16.19 -26.25 147.06
N GLU A 126 -15.60 -27.43 147.28
CA GLU A 126 -14.15 -27.57 147.46
C GLU A 126 -13.35 -27.41 146.15
N MET A 127 -13.94 -27.74 145.00
CA MET A 127 -13.32 -27.54 143.67
C MET A 127 -13.33 -26.08 143.20
N GLU A 128 -14.25 -25.25 143.71
CA GLU A 128 -14.21 -23.79 143.51
C GLU A 128 -13.28 -23.06 144.50
N ASN A 129 -12.76 -23.76 145.51
CA ASN A 129 -11.73 -23.22 146.39
C ASN A 129 -10.39 -23.14 145.66
N ASN A 130 -9.99 -21.94 145.28
CA ASN A 130 -8.74 -21.64 144.56
C ASN A 130 -7.48 -22.22 145.24
N GLU A 131 -7.47 -22.40 146.56
CA GLU A 131 -6.32 -22.97 147.26
C GLU A 131 -6.22 -24.50 147.04
N ILE A 132 -7.37 -25.18 147.01
CA ILE A 132 -7.45 -26.63 146.73
C ILE A 132 -7.17 -26.87 145.24
N MET A 133 -7.78 -26.08 144.35
CA MET A 133 -7.54 -26.20 142.92
C MET A 133 -6.10 -25.85 142.53
N GLY A 134 -5.47 -24.90 143.23
CA GLY A 134 -4.05 -24.60 143.09
C GLY A 134 -3.15 -25.78 143.47
N LYS A 135 -3.45 -26.48 144.58
CA LYS A 135 -2.73 -27.70 145.00
C LYS A 135 -2.96 -28.87 144.03
N ILE A 136 -4.16 -29.02 143.47
CA ILE A 136 -4.48 -30.03 142.46
C ILE A 136 -3.74 -29.75 141.15
N ILE A 137 -3.69 -28.49 140.69
CA ILE A 137 -2.90 -28.09 139.51
C ILE A 137 -1.41 -28.34 139.75
N GLU A 138 -0.88 -28.05 140.94
CA GLU A 138 0.51 -28.39 141.31
C GLU A 138 0.77 -29.89 141.33
N LEU A 139 -0.18 -30.70 141.83
CA LEU A 139 -0.10 -32.16 141.83
C LEU A 139 -0.15 -32.74 140.41
N VAL A 140 -1.01 -32.21 139.55
CA VAL A 140 -1.10 -32.60 138.13
C VAL A 140 0.17 -32.18 137.38
N LYS A 141 0.73 -30.99 137.64
CA LYS A 141 2.04 -30.56 137.11
C LYS A 141 3.17 -31.48 137.56
N LYS A 142 3.16 -31.93 138.83
CA LYS A 142 4.10 -32.93 139.36
C LYS A 142 3.91 -34.32 138.76
N MET A 143 2.67 -34.80 138.60
CA MET A 143 2.37 -36.13 138.03
C MET A 143 2.68 -36.23 136.53
N LEU A 144 2.44 -35.17 135.77
CA LEU A 144 2.76 -35.10 134.34
C LEU A 144 4.24 -34.81 134.06
N GLY A 145 5.07 -34.66 135.09
CA GLY A 145 6.50 -34.39 134.96
C GLY A 145 6.82 -33.07 134.27
N ILE A 146 5.89 -32.10 134.26
CA ILE A 146 6.08 -30.81 133.59
C ILE A 146 6.88 -29.91 134.53
N LYS A 147 8.22 -29.93 134.36
CA LYS A 147 9.17 -29.06 135.08
C LYS A 147 9.71 -27.90 134.24
N ASP A 148 9.43 -27.85 132.94
CA ASP A 148 10.11 -26.91 132.03
C ASP A 148 9.15 -25.84 131.49
N ASP A 149 8.90 -24.78 132.27
CA ASP A 149 8.34 -23.51 131.76
C ASP A 149 9.18 -22.93 130.60
N GLU A 150 10.43 -23.39 130.48
CA GLU A 150 11.38 -23.07 129.42
C GLU A 150 10.97 -23.65 128.06
N LYS A 151 10.52 -24.92 128.00
CA LYS A 151 10.02 -25.55 126.77
C LYS A 151 8.77 -24.87 126.21
N ILE A 152 7.89 -24.37 127.08
CA ILE A 152 6.70 -23.63 126.66
C ILE A 152 7.09 -22.28 126.05
N LYS A 153 8.10 -21.60 126.60
CA LYS A 153 8.66 -20.36 126.01
C LYS A 153 9.34 -20.63 124.67
N GLU A 154 10.10 -21.73 124.56
CA GLU A 154 10.72 -22.14 123.29
C GLU A 154 9.68 -22.44 122.20
N LEU A 155 8.60 -23.15 122.54
CA LEU A 155 7.50 -23.43 121.60
C LEU A 155 6.80 -22.14 121.14
N LYS A 156 6.59 -21.16 122.03
CA LYS A 156 6.03 -19.85 121.64
C LYS A 156 6.96 -19.05 120.72
N ILE A 157 8.26 -19.08 120.99
CA ILE A 157 9.26 -18.45 120.10
C ILE A 157 9.27 -19.12 118.72
N LEU A 158 9.09 -20.45 118.68
CA LEU A 158 9.01 -21.22 117.44
C LEU A 158 7.71 -20.91 116.67
N GLU A 159 6.58 -20.82 117.37
CA GLU A 159 5.28 -20.41 116.82
C GLU A 159 5.36 -18.99 116.22
N ASP A 160 5.96 -18.03 116.93
CA ASP A 160 6.16 -16.67 116.43
C ASP A 160 7.06 -16.62 115.19
N LYS A 161 8.11 -17.47 115.13
CA LYS A 161 8.97 -17.61 113.94
C LYS A 161 8.18 -18.21 112.77
N LEU A 162 7.44 -19.28 113.01
CA LEU A 162 6.64 -19.96 112.00
C LEU A 162 5.55 -19.04 111.44
N ASN A 163 4.86 -18.29 112.30
CA ASN A 163 3.85 -17.32 111.88
C ASN A 163 4.43 -16.17 111.04
N LYS A 164 5.66 -15.72 111.33
CA LYS A 164 6.37 -14.74 110.48
C LYS A 164 6.73 -15.34 109.12
N GLU A 165 7.16 -16.60 109.09
CA GLU A 165 7.50 -17.30 107.84
C GLU A 165 6.26 -17.57 106.99
N ILE A 166 5.15 -18.02 107.59
CA ILE A 166 3.84 -18.16 106.94
C ILE A 166 3.41 -16.83 106.33
N LYS A 167 3.47 -15.74 107.09
CA LYS A 167 3.11 -14.40 106.58
C LYS A 167 3.99 -13.96 105.41
N GLY A 168 5.29 -14.24 105.46
CA GLY A 168 6.22 -13.98 104.36
C GLY A 168 5.87 -14.76 103.09
N LEU A 169 5.50 -16.04 103.23
CA LEU A 169 5.04 -16.89 102.13
C LEU A 169 3.69 -16.42 101.57
N GLU A 170 2.76 -15.99 102.42
CA GLU A 170 1.47 -15.43 102.00
C GLU A 170 1.65 -14.16 101.16
N ASP A 171 2.52 -13.25 101.60
CA ASP A 171 2.86 -12.03 100.85
C ASP A 171 3.50 -12.39 99.48
N GLU A 172 4.40 -13.38 99.44
CA GLU A 172 5.02 -13.85 98.20
C GLU A 172 4.00 -14.51 97.25
N ILE A 173 3.05 -15.30 97.77
CA ILE A 173 1.94 -15.88 96.99
C ILE A 173 1.08 -14.77 96.38
N VAL A 174 0.78 -13.70 97.13
CA VAL A 174 0.00 -12.56 96.62
C VAL A 174 0.73 -11.87 95.46
N ILE A 175 2.04 -11.64 95.59
CA ILE A 175 2.87 -11.06 94.52
C ILE A 175 2.87 -11.97 93.29
N LYS A 176 3.18 -13.26 93.46
CA LYS A 176 3.21 -14.25 92.37
C LYS A 176 1.86 -14.36 91.66
N LYS A 177 0.75 -14.28 92.40
CA LYS A 177 -0.60 -14.28 91.83
C LYS A 177 -0.87 -13.03 90.99
N GLY A 178 -0.32 -11.87 91.39
CA GLY A 178 -0.35 -10.64 90.59
C GLY A 178 0.46 -10.75 89.29
N GLU A 179 1.67 -11.32 89.37
CA GLU A 179 2.52 -11.59 88.19
C GLU A 179 1.82 -12.53 87.20
N VAL A 180 1.24 -13.64 87.68
CA VAL A 180 0.51 -14.61 86.85
C VAL A 180 -0.68 -13.95 86.14
N LYS A 181 -1.44 -13.08 86.83
CA LYS A 181 -2.54 -12.34 86.20
C LYS A 181 -2.03 -11.43 85.07
N SER A 182 -0.94 -10.71 85.31
CA SER A 182 -0.34 -9.80 84.32
C SER A 182 0.17 -10.55 83.09
N LEU A 183 0.90 -11.66 83.30
CA LEU A 183 1.37 -12.54 82.24
C LEU A 183 0.22 -13.14 81.43
N ASN A 184 -0.91 -13.47 82.08
CA ASN A 184 -2.06 -14.03 81.38
C ASN A 184 -2.76 -12.98 80.49
N ILE A 185 -2.78 -11.71 80.92
CA ILE A 185 -3.26 -10.59 80.08
C ILE A 185 -2.34 -10.41 78.87
N GLU A 186 -1.03 -10.38 79.09
CA GLU A 186 -0.04 -10.24 78.00
C GLU A 186 -0.12 -11.38 76.99
N LYS A 187 -0.25 -12.63 77.47
CA LYS A 187 -0.48 -13.81 76.62
C LYS A 187 -1.73 -13.67 75.75
N ASN A 188 -2.82 -13.15 76.31
CA ASN A 188 -4.07 -12.96 75.56
C ASN A 188 -3.93 -11.85 74.51
N ASN A 189 -3.31 -10.72 74.86
CA ASN A 189 -3.04 -9.64 73.92
C ASN A 189 -2.13 -10.09 72.76
N LEU A 190 -1.08 -10.85 73.05
CA LEU A 190 -0.21 -11.43 72.03
C LEU A 190 -0.98 -12.39 71.10
N LYS A 191 -1.88 -13.20 71.66
CA LYS A 191 -2.71 -14.11 70.87
C LYS A 191 -3.65 -13.36 69.93
N GLU A 192 -4.27 -12.28 70.39
CA GLU A 192 -5.10 -11.41 69.54
C GLU A 192 -4.27 -10.76 68.43
N ASN A 193 -3.11 -10.18 68.77
CA ASN A 193 -2.20 -9.59 67.79
C ASN A 193 -1.73 -10.58 66.71
N ILE A 194 -1.46 -11.84 67.09
CA ILE A 194 -1.10 -12.90 66.13
C ILE A 194 -2.27 -13.20 65.19
N ASN A 195 -3.50 -13.23 65.70
CA ASN A 195 -4.67 -13.48 64.87
C ASN A 195 -4.94 -12.34 63.89
N THR A 196 -4.88 -11.09 64.35
CA THR A 196 -5.06 -9.92 63.47
C THR A 196 -3.99 -9.88 62.37
N LEU A 197 -2.73 -10.18 62.72
CA LEU A 197 -1.63 -10.21 61.75
C LEU A 197 -1.82 -11.32 60.71
N LYS A 198 -2.30 -12.50 61.13
CA LYS A 198 -2.63 -13.61 60.22
C LYS A 198 -3.75 -13.25 59.24
N GLU A 199 -4.81 -12.62 59.71
CA GLU A 199 -5.93 -12.17 58.87
C GLU A 199 -5.47 -11.14 57.85
N GLU A 200 -4.65 -10.17 58.26
CA GLU A 200 -4.09 -9.16 57.36
C GLU A 200 -3.18 -9.79 56.28
N TYR A 201 -2.36 -10.77 56.68
CA TYR A 201 -1.49 -11.49 55.75
C TYR A 201 -2.27 -12.34 54.75
N LEU A 202 -3.32 -13.03 55.21
CA LEU A 202 -4.23 -13.80 54.34
C LEU A 202 -4.95 -12.90 53.33
N LYS A 203 -5.39 -11.72 53.76
CA LYS A 203 -6.02 -10.74 52.87
C LYS A 203 -5.06 -10.27 51.78
N LYS A 204 -3.83 -9.88 52.15
CA LYS A 204 -2.78 -9.48 51.19
C LYS A 204 -2.41 -10.61 50.23
N LEU A 205 -2.34 -11.85 50.72
CA LEU A 205 -2.06 -13.02 49.88
C LEU A 205 -3.15 -13.26 48.84
N ASN A 206 -4.43 -13.15 49.23
CA ASN A 206 -5.56 -13.30 48.32
C ASN A 206 -5.62 -12.18 47.27
N GLU A 207 -5.36 -10.93 47.67
CA GLU A 207 -5.25 -9.79 46.75
C GLU A 207 -4.15 -10.04 45.70
N LYS A 208 -2.95 -10.45 46.14
CA LYS A 208 -1.84 -10.77 45.24
C LYS A 208 -2.13 -11.98 44.34
N SER A 209 -2.80 -13.00 44.85
CA SER A 209 -3.20 -14.17 44.06
C SER A 209 -4.17 -13.79 42.94
N THR A 210 -5.10 -12.87 43.23
CA THR A 210 -6.07 -12.37 42.24
C THR A 210 -5.38 -11.52 41.18
N GLU A 211 -4.45 -10.66 41.58
CA GLU A 211 -3.62 -9.86 40.67
C GLU A 211 -2.81 -10.74 39.71
N ILE A 212 -2.20 -11.82 40.22
CA ILE A 212 -1.47 -12.80 39.39
C ILE A 212 -2.40 -13.50 38.41
N SER A 213 -3.63 -13.84 38.81
CA SER A 213 -4.61 -14.46 37.91
C SER A 213 -4.96 -13.53 36.74
N ILE A 214 -5.25 -12.27 37.03
CA ILE A 214 -5.59 -11.26 36.01
C ILE A 214 -4.43 -11.08 35.02
N LEU A 215 -3.20 -10.92 35.54
CA LEU A 215 -2.01 -10.76 34.70
C LEU A 215 -1.75 -11.98 33.81
N ASN A 216 -2.04 -13.20 34.29
CA ASN A 216 -1.92 -14.41 33.47
C ASN A 216 -2.96 -14.44 32.34
N ASP A 217 -4.21 -14.04 32.62
CA ASP A 217 -5.26 -13.98 31.61
C ASP A 217 -4.93 -12.93 30.54
N GLU A 218 -4.46 -11.74 30.94
CA GLU A 218 -3.99 -10.70 30.02
C GLU A 218 -2.82 -11.19 29.15
N LYS A 219 -1.86 -11.90 29.74
CA LYS A 219 -0.71 -12.46 29.03
C LYS A 219 -1.13 -13.49 27.97
N GLU A 220 -2.06 -14.38 28.29
CA GLU A 220 -2.53 -15.39 27.33
C GLU A 220 -3.37 -14.75 26.21
N ASN A 221 -4.19 -13.75 26.55
CA ASN A 221 -4.90 -12.95 25.55
C ASN A 221 -3.93 -12.26 24.59
N LEU A 222 -2.90 -11.60 25.12
CA LEU A 222 -1.88 -10.93 24.31
C LEU A 222 -1.17 -11.91 23.38
N LYS A 223 -0.78 -13.08 23.89
CA LYS A 223 -0.17 -14.14 23.09
C LYS A 223 -1.07 -14.64 21.95
N ASN A 224 -2.37 -14.76 22.19
CA ASN A 224 -3.33 -15.16 21.16
C ASN A 224 -3.50 -14.07 20.09
N THR A 225 -3.54 -12.79 20.49
CA THR A 225 -3.57 -11.67 19.53
C THR A 225 -2.32 -11.63 18.67
N TYR A 226 -1.14 -11.85 19.26
CA TYR A 226 0.12 -11.89 18.52
C TYR A 226 0.14 -13.02 17.48
N ARG A 227 -0.27 -14.24 17.86
CA ARG A 227 -0.37 -15.38 16.94
C ARG A 227 -1.31 -15.11 15.77
N LYS A 228 -2.45 -14.46 16.05
CA LYS A 228 -3.42 -14.11 15.01
C LYS A 228 -2.81 -13.08 14.04
N LEU A 229 -2.20 -12.02 14.58
CA LEU A 229 -1.54 -10.99 13.78
C LEU A 229 -0.40 -11.57 12.92
N GLU A 230 0.41 -12.46 13.48
CA GLU A 230 1.47 -13.16 12.76
C GLU A 230 0.92 -14.01 11.60
N SER A 231 -0.17 -14.74 11.83
CA SER A 231 -0.85 -15.51 10.79
C SER A 231 -1.42 -14.62 9.69
N ASP A 232 -2.08 -13.52 10.06
CA ASP A 232 -2.69 -12.58 9.11
C ASP A 232 -1.60 -11.92 8.24
N LEU A 233 -0.51 -11.45 8.86
CA LEU A 233 0.65 -10.90 8.16
C LEU A 233 1.30 -11.91 7.20
N LYS A 234 1.41 -13.17 7.62
CA LYS A 234 1.99 -14.22 6.77
C LYS A 234 1.14 -14.46 5.53
N ASN A 235 -0.19 -14.49 5.67
CA ASN A 235 -1.12 -14.61 4.56
C ASN A 235 -1.04 -13.40 3.61
N ASP A 236 -0.97 -12.18 4.16
CA ASP A 236 -0.81 -10.96 3.36
C ASP A 236 0.51 -10.97 2.57
N ILE A 237 1.60 -11.42 3.17
CA ILE A 237 2.89 -11.56 2.47
C ILE A 237 2.80 -12.61 1.35
N GLU A 238 2.14 -13.75 1.59
CA GLU A 238 1.95 -14.80 0.59
C GLU A 238 1.13 -14.31 -0.61
N THR A 239 0.01 -13.62 -0.35
CA THR A 239 -0.83 -13.04 -1.41
C THR A 239 -0.07 -12.00 -2.23
N LYS A 240 0.68 -11.10 -1.57
CA LYS A 240 1.52 -10.11 -2.26
C LYS A 240 2.65 -10.73 -3.07
N ARG A 241 3.26 -11.82 -2.60
CA ARG A 241 4.25 -12.56 -3.39
C ARG A 241 3.65 -13.15 -4.66
N ASN A 242 2.46 -13.73 -4.57
CA ASN A 242 1.78 -14.28 -5.74
C ASN A 242 1.41 -13.19 -6.75
N GLU A 243 0.90 -12.05 -6.27
CA GLU A 243 0.61 -10.88 -7.12
C GLU A 243 1.86 -10.39 -7.87
N ILE A 244 3.02 -10.33 -7.20
CA ILE A 244 4.30 -9.98 -7.82
C ILE A 244 4.72 -10.98 -8.90
N ILE A 245 4.51 -12.28 -8.68
CA ILE A 245 4.83 -13.32 -9.67
C ILE A 245 3.97 -13.15 -10.93
N ASP A 246 2.67 -12.93 -10.76
CA ASP A 246 1.76 -12.70 -11.89
C ASP A 246 2.12 -11.43 -12.67
N LEU A 247 2.45 -10.33 -11.97
CA LEU A 247 2.88 -9.08 -12.60
C LEU A 247 4.16 -9.26 -13.41
N LYS A 248 5.14 -10.01 -12.90
CA LYS A 248 6.38 -10.31 -13.64
C LYS A 248 6.12 -11.10 -14.91
N ARG A 249 5.22 -12.10 -14.87
CA ARG A 249 4.83 -12.85 -16.08
C ARG A 249 4.19 -11.93 -17.12
N ILE A 250 3.28 -11.07 -16.70
CA ILE A 250 2.63 -10.10 -17.60
C ILE A 250 3.65 -9.14 -18.22
N GLU A 251 4.63 -8.67 -17.44
CA GLU A 251 5.70 -7.80 -17.94
C GLU A 251 6.52 -8.48 -19.05
N GLU A 252 6.88 -9.75 -18.85
CA GLU A 252 7.63 -10.54 -19.82
C GLU A 252 6.83 -10.75 -21.11
N ASP A 253 5.55 -11.14 -21.01
CA ASP A 253 4.64 -11.28 -22.16
C ASP A 253 4.50 -9.97 -22.96
N LEU A 254 4.39 -8.83 -22.27
CA LEU A 254 4.30 -7.52 -22.90
C LEU A 254 5.59 -7.13 -23.61
N LYS A 255 6.75 -7.47 -23.05
CA LYS A 255 8.06 -7.22 -23.65
C LYS A 255 8.22 -8.01 -24.95
N ASP A 256 7.78 -9.27 -24.96
CA ASP A 256 7.77 -10.12 -26.15
C ASP A 256 6.79 -9.61 -27.22
N LYS A 257 5.60 -9.15 -26.81
CA LYS A 257 4.65 -8.56 -27.76
C LYS A 257 5.20 -7.29 -28.40
N LYS A 258 5.87 -6.45 -27.60
CA LYS A 258 6.51 -5.21 -28.08
C LYS A 258 7.64 -5.49 -29.07
N SER A 259 8.47 -6.51 -28.83
CA SER A 259 9.56 -6.87 -29.74
C SER A 259 9.01 -7.33 -31.10
N LYS A 260 7.97 -8.18 -31.11
CA LYS A 260 7.29 -8.64 -32.33
C LYS A 260 6.70 -7.48 -33.15
N LEU A 261 5.95 -6.59 -32.51
CA LEU A 261 5.37 -5.41 -33.17
C LEU A 261 6.44 -4.47 -33.74
N THR A 262 7.58 -4.33 -33.06
CA THR A 262 8.69 -3.50 -33.56
C THR A 262 9.27 -4.05 -34.86
N VAL A 263 9.40 -5.38 -34.97
CA VAL A 263 9.87 -6.04 -36.19
C VAL A 263 8.85 -5.89 -37.32
N GLU A 264 7.57 -6.09 -37.01
CA GLU A 264 6.48 -5.96 -38.00
C GLU A 264 6.38 -4.54 -38.55
N ASN A 265 6.46 -3.51 -37.69
CA ASN A 265 6.43 -2.11 -38.12
C ASN A 265 7.58 -1.77 -39.08
N LYS A 266 8.81 -2.23 -38.78
CA LYS A 266 9.94 -2.04 -39.71
C LYS A 266 9.70 -2.71 -41.06
N SER A 267 9.09 -3.89 -41.07
CA SER A 267 8.76 -4.59 -42.32
C SER A 267 7.71 -3.82 -43.14
N LEU A 268 6.65 -3.32 -42.48
CA LEU A 268 5.61 -2.53 -43.13
C LEU A 268 6.13 -1.19 -43.65
N GLU A 269 7.01 -0.53 -42.90
CA GLU A 269 7.64 0.73 -43.31
C GLU A 269 8.49 0.54 -44.57
N ASN A 270 9.28 -0.53 -44.64
CA ASN A 270 10.03 -0.89 -45.85
C ASN A 270 9.11 -1.17 -47.05
N LYS A 271 8.03 -1.94 -46.85
CA LYS A 271 7.04 -2.20 -47.92
C LYS A 271 6.40 -0.91 -48.41
N LEU A 272 6.05 0.00 -47.50
CA LEU A 272 5.46 1.29 -47.84
C LEU A 272 6.41 2.16 -48.67
N ASN A 273 7.70 2.18 -48.30
CA ASN A 273 8.71 2.94 -49.06
C ASN A 273 8.88 2.40 -50.48
N ASN A 274 8.95 1.08 -50.64
CA ASN A 274 9.02 0.45 -51.97
C ASN A 274 7.80 0.83 -52.84
N VAL A 275 6.59 0.75 -52.28
CA VAL A 275 5.36 1.11 -53.02
C VAL A 275 5.35 2.59 -53.41
N LYS A 276 5.86 3.48 -52.56
CA LYS A 276 5.98 4.91 -52.90
C LYS A 276 6.95 5.15 -54.06
N GLU A 277 8.08 4.45 -54.09
CA GLU A 277 9.05 4.55 -55.18
C GLU A 277 8.43 4.06 -56.50
N GLU A 278 7.79 2.89 -56.50
CA GLU A 278 7.07 2.36 -57.67
C GLU A 278 5.99 3.33 -58.16
N PHE A 279 5.24 3.94 -57.24
CA PHE A 279 4.21 4.91 -57.59
C PHE A 279 4.76 6.15 -58.29
N GLU A 280 5.88 6.72 -57.84
CA GLU A 280 6.48 7.88 -58.50
C GLU A 280 7.05 7.54 -59.89
N ILE A 281 7.59 6.33 -60.07
CA ILE A 281 8.03 5.84 -61.39
C ILE A 281 6.84 5.82 -62.36
N VAL A 282 5.76 5.10 -62.01
CA VAL A 282 4.56 4.97 -62.86
C VAL A 282 3.95 6.33 -63.18
N LYS A 283 3.86 7.21 -62.19
CA LYS A 283 3.35 8.58 -62.37
C LYS A 283 4.19 9.39 -63.35
N SER A 284 5.52 9.20 -63.36
CA SER A 284 6.41 9.86 -64.31
C SER A 284 6.23 9.34 -65.74
N GLU A 285 6.01 8.03 -65.90
CA GLU A 285 5.74 7.40 -67.20
C GLU A 285 4.43 7.89 -67.80
N ILE A 286 3.36 7.92 -66.98
CA ILE A 286 2.05 8.46 -67.39
C ILE A 286 2.16 9.92 -67.87
N ARG A 287 2.99 10.75 -67.22
CA ARG A 287 3.20 12.14 -67.65
C ARG A 287 3.87 12.20 -69.03
N LYS A 288 4.94 11.43 -69.24
CA LYS A 288 5.66 11.37 -70.53
C LYS A 288 4.74 10.90 -71.67
N GLU A 289 3.92 9.87 -71.43
CA GLU A 289 2.97 9.40 -72.43
C GLU A 289 1.90 10.45 -72.78
N ARG A 290 1.37 11.16 -71.77
CA ARG A 290 0.41 12.25 -71.99
C ARG A 290 1.00 13.39 -72.81
N GLU A 291 2.23 13.78 -72.53
CA GLU A 291 2.96 14.80 -73.29
C GLU A 291 3.17 14.36 -74.74
N SER A 292 3.50 13.08 -74.96
CA SER A 292 3.69 12.49 -76.30
C SER A 292 2.39 12.45 -77.13
N ILE A 293 1.23 12.20 -76.51
CA ILE A 293 -0.05 12.00 -77.21
C ILE A 293 -0.82 13.33 -77.45
N GLY A 294 -0.43 14.43 -76.81
CA GLY A 294 -1.18 15.70 -76.82
C GLY A 294 -1.51 16.24 -78.23
N ASP A 295 -0.54 16.24 -79.14
CA ASP A 295 -0.72 16.67 -80.53
C ASP A 295 -1.68 15.77 -81.31
N LEU A 296 -1.61 14.45 -81.09
CA LEU A 296 -2.45 13.46 -81.76
C LEU A 296 -3.90 13.58 -81.29
N LEU A 297 -4.13 13.90 -80.01
CA LEU A 297 -5.47 14.14 -79.48
C LEU A 297 -6.11 15.41 -80.07
N GLN A 298 -5.32 16.48 -80.26
CA GLN A 298 -5.80 17.70 -80.93
C GLN A 298 -6.14 17.42 -82.40
N ALA A 299 -5.25 16.72 -83.11
CA ALA A 299 -5.47 16.25 -84.46
C ALA A 299 -6.77 15.44 -84.61
N LYS A 300 -7.03 14.50 -83.69
CA LYS A 300 -8.22 13.64 -83.73
C LYS A 300 -9.51 14.43 -83.57
N LYS A 301 -9.56 15.36 -82.60
CA LYS A 301 -10.71 16.26 -82.43
C LYS A 301 -10.99 17.10 -83.67
N LEU A 302 -9.92 17.57 -84.32
CA LEU A 302 -10.03 18.38 -85.53
C LEU A 302 -10.53 17.57 -86.74
N TYR A 303 -10.09 16.31 -86.85
CA TYR A 303 -10.61 15.38 -87.85
C TYR A 303 -12.12 15.12 -87.67
N ASP A 304 -12.57 14.88 -86.44
CA ASP A 304 -13.99 14.64 -86.16
C ASP A 304 -14.83 15.90 -86.46
N LYS A 305 -14.31 17.11 -86.17
CA LYS A 305 -14.93 18.37 -86.60
C LYS A 305 -14.99 18.49 -88.13
N TYR A 306 -13.90 18.20 -88.83
CA TYR A 306 -13.83 18.23 -90.28
C TYR A 306 -14.88 17.32 -90.92
N LEU A 307 -15.00 16.07 -90.46
CA LEU A 307 -16.03 15.13 -90.94
C LEU A 307 -17.48 15.57 -90.67
N SER A 308 -17.70 16.50 -89.74
CA SER A 308 -19.03 17.03 -89.42
C SER A 308 -19.50 18.16 -90.35
N MET A 309 -18.64 18.60 -91.28
CA MET A 309 -18.96 19.63 -92.28
C MET A 309 -19.98 19.15 -93.32
N GLU A 310 -20.55 20.08 -94.07
CA GLU A 310 -21.51 19.77 -95.13
C GLU A 310 -20.88 18.87 -96.22
N THR A 311 -21.61 17.80 -96.59
CA THR A 311 -21.14 16.78 -97.55
C THR A 311 -20.79 17.36 -98.93
N LYS A 312 -21.44 18.47 -99.32
CA LYS A 312 -21.14 19.21 -100.55
C LYS A 312 -19.77 19.88 -100.55
N ILE A 313 -19.28 20.30 -99.39
CA ILE A 313 -17.97 20.93 -99.22
C ILE A 313 -16.91 19.85 -99.04
N LEU A 314 -17.21 18.83 -98.23
CA LEU A 314 -16.38 17.65 -98.08
C LEU A 314 -16.04 17.00 -99.43
N SER A 315 -17.01 16.80 -100.32
CA SER A 315 -16.74 16.21 -101.64
C SER A 315 -15.77 17.03 -102.51
N LYS A 316 -15.68 18.35 -102.31
CA LYS A 316 -14.71 19.22 -103.01
C LYS A 316 -13.32 19.11 -102.43
N LEU A 317 -13.22 18.79 -101.14
CA LEU A 317 -11.96 18.65 -100.41
C LEU A 317 -11.42 17.21 -100.41
N ASP A 318 -12.19 16.22 -100.88
CA ASP A 318 -11.83 14.78 -100.78
C ASP A 318 -10.46 14.43 -101.42
N ASN A 319 -10.11 15.11 -102.51
CA ASN A 319 -8.81 14.94 -103.18
C ASN A 319 -7.65 15.71 -102.53
N VAL A 320 -7.93 16.55 -101.53
CA VAL A 320 -6.96 17.44 -100.88
C VAL A 320 -6.75 17.06 -99.42
N LEU A 321 -7.85 16.84 -98.70
CA LEU A 321 -7.91 16.38 -97.32
C LEU A 321 -8.72 15.08 -97.28
N ILE A 322 -8.00 13.96 -97.27
CA ILE A 322 -8.58 12.62 -97.46
C ILE A 322 -9.46 12.25 -96.25
N GLN A 323 -10.71 11.87 -96.52
CA GLN A 323 -11.73 11.61 -95.48
C GLN A 323 -11.84 10.14 -95.05
N ARG A 324 -11.11 9.23 -95.70
CA ARG A 324 -11.25 7.78 -95.50
C ARG A 324 -10.96 7.35 -94.05
N ASP A 325 -9.88 7.87 -93.50
CA ASP A 325 -9.40 7.53 -92.16
C ASP A 325 -8.54 8.68 -91.61
N PHE A 326 -8.32 8.67 -90.29
CA PHE A 326 -7.63 9.74 -89.57
C PHE A 326 -6.18 9.88 -90.05
N GLU A 327 -5.49 8.77 -90.30
CA GLU A 327 -4.12 8.71 -90.76
C GLU A 327 -3.97 9.36 -92.15
N SER A 328 -4.92 9.08 -93.05
CA SER A 328 -4.97 9.65 -94.38
C SER A 328 -5.27 11.15 -94.33
N PHE A 329 -6.19 11.59 -93.46
CA PHE A 329 -6.45 13.01 -93.23
C PHE A 329 -5.19 13.75 -92.80
N ILE A 330 -4.49 13.23 -91.78
CA ILE A 330 -3.26 13.84 -91.27
C ILE A 330 -2.16 13.86 -92.33
N SER A 331 -1.99 12.77 -93.08
CA SER A 331 -0.98 12.68 -94.14
C SER A 331 -1.27 13.66 -95.27
N SER A 332 -2.55 13.84 -95.61
CA SER A 332 -2.97 14.68 -96.73
C SER A 332 -2.80 16.17 -96.46
N GLY A 333 -3.03 16.66 -95.24
CA GLY A 333 -2.84 18.08 -94.89
C GLY A 333 -1.37 18.48 -94.61
N TYR A 334 -0.45 17.51 -94.58
CA TYR A 334 0.94 17.72 -94.16
C TYR A 334 1.83 18.37 -95.25
N THR A 335 1.27 18.88 -96.36
CA THR A 335 2.05 19.54 -97.43
C THR A 335 1.53 20.95 -97.72
N LEU A 336 2.43 21.84 -98.16
CA LEU A 336 2.06 23.21 -98.51
C LEU A 336 1.10 23.26 -99.70
N SER A 337 1.28 22.35 -100.67
CA SER A 337 0.39 22.18 -101.83
C SER A 337 -1.04 21.87 -101.39
N SER A 338 -1.21 21.01 -100.38
CA SER A 338 -2.53 20.71 -99.83
C SER A 338 -3.17 21.94 -99.21
N LEU A 339 -2.41 22.75 -98.45
CA LEU A 339 -2.91 24.01 -97.90
C LEU A 339 -3.29 25.01 -99.01
N ASP A 340 -2.48 25.14 -100.06
CA ASP A 340 -2.80 25.98 -101.20
C ASP A 340 -4.10 25.55 -101.88
N ASN A 341 -4.29 24.25 -102.07
CA ASN A 341 -5.50 23.69 -102.66
C ASN A 341 -6.74 23.91 -101.76
N VAL A 342 -6.62 23.75 -100.44
CA VAL A 342 -7.70 24.10 -99.50
C VAL A 342 -8.07 25.57 -99.64
N TRP A 343 -7.07 26.45 -99.65
CA TRP A 343 -7.28 27.89 -99.80
C TRP A 343 -7.97 28.23 -101.13
N ASP A 344 -7.54 27.63 -102.24
CA ASP A 344 -8.12 27.86 -103.56
C ASP A 344 -9.57 27.32 -103.66
N ILE A 345 -9.87 26.19 -103.03
CA ILE A 345 -11.24 25.66 -102.93
C ILE A 345 -12.13 26.61 -102.13
N VAL A 346 -11.66 27.11 -100.97
CA VAL A 346 -12.43 28.08 -100.18
C VAL A 346 -12.68 29.36 -100.97
N LYS A 347 -11.68 29.85 -101.71
CA LYS A 347 -11.83 31.03 -102.59
C LYS A 347 -12.93 30.85 -103.63
N ILE A 348 -13.00 29.68 -104.27
CA ILE A 348 -13.99 29.41 -105.32
C ILE A 348 -15.38 29.19 -104.71
N GLU A 349 -15.44 28.53 -103.56
CA GLU A 349 -16.68 27.99 -102.99
C GLU A 349 -17.25 28.80 -101.83
N TYR A 350 -16.67 29.94 -101.49
CA TYR A 350 -16.98 30.68 -100.27
C TYR A 350 -18.48 30.97 -100.03
N LYS A 351 -19.28 31.15 -101.09
CA LYS A 351 -20.74 31.38 -101.00
C LYS A 351 -21.51 30.12 -100.60
N ASN A 352 -20.94 28.96 -100.88
CA ASN A 352 -21.53 27.65 -100.63
C ASN A 352 -21.06 27.03 -99.31
N ILE A 353 -20.08 27.64 -98.62
CA ILE A 353 -19.56 27.17 -97.34
C ILE A 353 -20.28 27.93 -96.22
N SER A 354 -20.91 27.20 -95.29
CA SER A 354 -21.53 27.79 -94.11
C SER A 354 -20.50 28.48 -93.21
N SER A 355 -20.93 29.47 -92.42
CA SER A 355 -20.01 30.16 -91.49
C SER A 355 -19.37 29.19 -90.48
N LYS A 356 -20.09 28.14 -90.06
CA LYS A 356 -19.56 27.09 -89.18
C LYS A 356 -18.44 26.30 -89.87
N ASP A 357 -18.64 25.92 -91.12
CA ASP A 357 -17.65 25.16 -91.90
C ASP A 357 -16.42 26.00 -92.25
N LYS A 358 -16.58 27.31 -92.47
CA LYS A 358 -15.46 28.25 -92.62
C LYS A 358 -14.55 28.25 -91.38
N GLU A 359 -15.12 28.29 -90.19
CA GLU A 359 -14.35 28.25 -88.93
C GLU A 359 -13.64 26.90 -88.74
N ILE A 360 -14.30 25.79 -89.05
CA ILE A 360 -13.65 24.47 -89.02
C ILE A 360 -12.48 24.42 -90.00
N LEU A 361 -12.64 24.93 -91.23
CA LEU A 361 -11.54 24.97 -92.20
C LEU A 361 -10.40 25.88 -91.75
N LYS A 362 -10.68 27.00 -91.09
CA LYS A 362 -9.65 27.88 -90.51
C LYS A 362 -8.84 27.14 -89.43
N GLU A 363 -9.51 26.41 -88.55
CA GLU A 363 -8.84 25.56 -87.54
C GLU A 363 -7.98 24.48 -88.20
N VAL A 364 -8.52 23.78 -89.21
CA VAL A 364 -7.81 22.75 -90.00
C VAL A 364 -6.56 23.34 -90.66
N PHE A 365 -6.71 24.49 -91.31
CA PHE A 365 -5.64 25.18 -91.99
C PHE A 365 -4.53 25.64 -91.04
N ALA A 366 -4.90 26.27 -89.92
CA ALA A 366 -3.98 26.71 -88.89
C ALA A 366 -3.21 25.54 -88.26
N PHE A 367 -3.92 24.45 -87.93
CA PHE A 367 -3.31 23.24 -87.39
C PHE A 367 -2.25 22.68 -88.34
N PHE A 368 -2.60 22.45 -89.61
CA PHE A 368 -1.67 21.88 -90.57
C PHE A 368 -0.49 22.80 -90.89
N LEU A 369 -0.68 24.13 -90.90
CA LEU A 369 0.43 25.07 -91.03
C LEU A 369 1.41 24.96 -89.85
N ALA A 370 0.89 24.87 -88.61
CA ALA A 370 1.72 24.65 -87.42
C ALA A 370 2.46 23.30 -87.47
N GLN A 371 1.78 22.25 -87.94
CA GLN A 371 2.39 20.92 -88.12
C GLN A 371 3.50 20.91 -89.19
N ILE A 372 3.35 21.66 -90.28
CA ILE A 372 4.40 21.85 -91.30
C ILE A 372 5.60 22.60 -90.70
N ASN A 373 5.37 23.60 -89.86
CA ASN A 373 6.44 24.35 -89.20
C ASN A 373 7.33 23.49 -88.29
N LYS A 374 6.79 22.42 -87.66
CA LYS A 374 7.58 21.48 -86.84
C LYS A 374 8.70 20.75 -87.60
N ARG A 375 8.69 20.78 -88.95
CA ARG A 375 9.76 20.22 -89.79
C ARG A 375 11.02 21.08 -89.80
N PHE A 376 10.91 22.33 -89.38
CA PHE A 376 12.01 23.29 -89.36
C PHE A 376 12.47 23.51 -87.91
N LYS A 377 13.73 23.92 -87.74
CA LYS A 377 14.26 24.27 -86.41
C LYS A 377 13.55 25.50 -85.82
N GLU A 378 13.12 26.40 -86.70
CA GLU A 378 12.36 27.62 -86.39
C GLU A 378 11.16 27.72 -87.35
N ALA A 379 10.04 28.27 -86.89
CA ALA A 379 8.83 28.37 -87.69
C ALA A 379 9.07 29.20 -88.97
N LYS A 380 8.80 28.61 -90.13
CA LYS A 380 9.08 29.23 -91.43
C LYS A 380 7.89 30.00 -91.97
N TYR A 381 6.68 29.59 -91.63
CA TYR A 381 5.44 30.13 -92.16
C TYR A 381 4.55 30.66 -91.05
N GLY A 382 3.86 31.77 -91.30
CA GLY A 382 2.93 32.37 -90.36
C GLY A 382 1.57 32.61 -91.00
N LEU A 383 0.52 32.60 -90.18
CA LEU A 383 -0.83 32.95 -90.62
C LEU A 383 -0.92 34.45 -90.84
N VAL A 384 -1.69 34.81 -91.87
CA VAL A 384 -2.03 36.19 -92.17
C VAL A 384 -3.52 36.34 -91.97
N GLN A 385 -3.90 37.07 -90.91
CA GLN A 385 -5.28 37.34 -90.55
C GLN A 385 -5.63 38.80 -90.85
N VAL A 386 -6.93 39.08 -90.94
CA VAL A 386 -7.48 40.42 -91.17
C VAL A 386 -8.56 40.64 -90.15
N GLU A 387 -8.59 41.82 -89.55
CA GLU A 387 -9.62 42.18 -88.59
C GLU A 387 -10.84 42.77 -89.31
N VAL A 388 -12.02 42.42 -88.80
CA VAL A 388 -13.27 43.02 -89.30
C VAL A 388 -13.30 44.49 -88.88
N GLY A 389 -13.57 45.38 -89.82
CA GLY A 389 -13.56 46.83 -89.61
C GLY A 389 -12.33 47.56 -90.17
N GLU A 390 -11.31 46.84 -90.64
CA GLU A 390 -10.15 47.43 -91.31
C GLU A 390 -10.50 47.89 -92.74
N ASP A 391 -9.78 48.90 -93.24
CA ASP A 391 -9.88 49.35 -94.63
C ASP A 391 -9.38 48.25 -95.59
N PHE A 392 -10.15 47.99 -96.65
CA PHE A 392 -9.76 46.99 -97.65
C PHE A 392 -8.46 47.37 -98.36
N ASP A 393 -7.47 46.49 -98.27
CA ASP A 393 -6.19 46.62 -98.94
C ASP A 393 -6.11 45.66 -100.14
N ALA A 394 -6.33 46.19 -101.34
CA ALA A 394 -6.28 45.42 -102.58
C ALA A 394 -4.90 44.80 -102.90
N VAL A 395 -3.83 45.24 -102.23
CA VAL A 395 -2.48 44.67 -102.37
C VAL A 395 -2.33 43.44 -101.48
N ASN A 396 -2.86 43.50 -100.27
CA ASN A 396 -2.60 42.53 -99.21
C ASN A 396 -3.78 41.61 -98.90
N GLN A 397 -4.96 41.86 -99.45
CA GLN A 397 -6.19 41.12 -99.21
C GLN A 397 -6.87 40.75 -100.54
N VAL A 398 -7.70 39.71 -100.55
CA VAL A 398 -8.50 39.32 -101.72
C VAL A 398 -9.97 39.50 -101.37
N ASP A 399 -10.60 40.52 -101.96
CA ASP A 399 -12.03 40.73 -101.82
C ASP A 399 -12.82 39.80 -102.75
N LEU A 400 -13.63 38.95 -102.14
CA LEU A 400 -14.48 37.98 -102.83
C LEU A 400 -15.80 38.60 -103.33
N SER A 401 -16.16 39.78 -102.85
CA SER A 401 -17.33 40.56 -103.30
C SER A 401 -17.07 41.39 -104.56
N GLN A 402 -15.81 41.45 -105.02
CA GLN A 402 -15.35 42.20 -106.21
C GLN A 402 -15.46 43.72 -106.08
N ASN A 403 -15.47 44.27 -104.88
CA ASN A 403 -15.33 45.72 -104.71
C ASN A 403 -13.86 46.12 -104.86
N SER A 404 -13.63 47.36 -105.28
CA SER A 404 -12.27 47.90 -105.43
C SER A 404 -11.79 48.68 -104.19
N ARG A 405 -12.71 48.99 -103.27
CA ARG A 405 -12.53 49.72 -102.00
C ARG A 405 -13.70 49.37 -101.08
N GLY A 406 -13.50 49.49 -99.77
CA GLY A 406 -14.56 49.28 -98.78
C GLY A 406 -13.98 48.97 -97.41
N ILE A 407 -14.87 48.63 -96.47
CA ILE A 407 -14.47 48.17 -95.13
C ILE A 407 -14.65 46.65 -95.08
N VAL A 408 -13.67 45.94 -94.51
CA VAL A 408 -13.76 44.49 -94.33
C VAL A 408 -14.89 44.15 -93.37
N THR A 409 -15.87 43.38 -93.83
CA THR A 409 -17.04 42.96 -93.04
C THR A 409 -16.93 41.51 -92.57
N GLU A 410 -16.17 40.67 -93.28
CA GLU A 410 -15.92 39.29 -92.90
C GLU A 410 -14.54 38.84 -93.36
N CYS A 411 -13.77 38.22 -92.47
CA CYS A 411 -12.60 37.41 -92.84
C CYS A 411 -13.07 35.99 -93.15
N VAL A 412 -13.17 35.67 -94.45
CA VAL A 412 -13.69 34.38 -94.94
C VAL A 412 -12.67 33.27 -94.70
N PHE A 413 -11.38 33.54 -94.93
CA PHE A 413 -10.32 32.55 -94.77
C PHE A 413 -8.94 33.18 -94.57
N TYR A 414 -8.06 32.49 -93.83
CA TYR A 414 -6.72 32.99 -93.55
C TYR A 414 -5.82 32.94 -94.78
N GLY A 415 -4.93 33.93 -94.88
CA GLY A 415 -3.75 33.86 -95.72
C GLY A 415 -2.58 33.24 -94.97
N TYR A 416 -1.44 33.08 -95.64
CA TYR A 416 -0.20 32.71 -94.99
C TYR A 416 1.02 33.21 -95.79
N GLY A 417 2.16 33.34 -95.12
CA GLY A 417 3.39 33.84 -95.71
C GLY A 417 4.64 33.38 -94.96
N PHE A 418 5.81 33.76 -95.48
CA PHE A 418 7.09 33.52 -94.83
C PHE A 418 7.25 34.42 -93.61
N LEU A 419 7.62 33.82 -92.47
CA LEU A 419 8.03 34.55 -91.29
C LEU A 419 9.44 35.13 -91.49
N LYS A 420 9.71 36.27 -90.87
CA LYS A 420 11.05 36.80 -90.72
C LYS A 420 11.82 35.89 -89.76
N GLU A 421 13.09 35.62 -90.06
CA GLU A 421 13.99 35.02 -89.07
C GLU A 421 14.04 35.94 -87.85
N LYS A 422 13.79 35.36 -86.67
CA LYS A 422 13.80 36.11 -85.42
C LYS A 422 15.23 36.20 -84.89
N GLU A 423 15.65 37.40 -84.48
CA GLU A 423 16.93 37.58 -83.79
C GLU A 423 16.77 37.25 -82.30
N ASN A 424 15.59 37.50 -81.70
CA ASN A 424 15.21 37.03 -80.37
C ASN A 424 13.89 36.22 -80.39
N PRO A 425 13.75 35.18 -79.55
CA PRO A 425 12.53 34.37 -79.48
C PRO A 425 11.26 35.17 -79.13
N ASP A 426 11.44 36.29 -78.42
CA ASP A 426 10.38 37.17 -77.93
C ASP A 426 9.94 38.25 -78.93
N ASP A 427 10.60 38.35 -80.10
CA ASP A 427 10.21 39.30 -81.14
C ASP A 427 8.84 38.92 -81.74
N GLU A 428 8.04 39.91 -82.12
CA GLU A 428 6.75 39.67 -82.78
C GLU A 428 6.94 38.95 -84.14
N ASP A 429 6.00 38.06 -84.46
CA ASP A 429 5.99 37.34 -85.74
C ASP A 429 5.70 38.30 -86.89
N VAL A 430 6.74 38.68 -87.65
CA VAL A 430 6.61 39.55 -88.82
C VAL A 430 6.58 38.72 -90.10
N ILE A 431 5.51 38.85 -90.89
CA ILE A 431 5.40 38.24 -92.23
C ILE A 431 6.19 39.07 -93.24
N THR A 432 7.25 38.50 -93.80
CA THR A 432 8.13 39.18 -94.78
C THR A 432 7.60 39.11 -96.20
N ARG A 433 6.94 38.01 -96.55
CA ARG A 433 6.37 37.79 -97.90
C ARG A 433 5.14 36.90 -97.82
N ARG A 434 4.00 37.41 -98.29
CA ARG A 434 2.74 36.66 -98.38
C ARG A 434 2.79 35.67 -99.55
N ILE A 435 2.30 34.45 -99.32
CA ILE A 435 2.15 33.41 -100.34
C ILE A 435 0.70 33.37 -100.82
N LYS A 436 -0.24 33.27 -99.87
CA LYS A 436 -1.67 33.48 -100.11
C LYS A 436 -2.15 34.64 -99.26
N ASN A 437 -2.88 35.56 -99.87
CA ASN A 437 -3.50 36.67 -99.16
C ASN A 437 -4.76 36.18 -98.41
N PRO A 438 -5.15 36.81 -97.30
CA PRO A 438 -6.42 36.55 -96.64
C PRO A 438 -7.61 36.83 -97.58
N LEU A 439 -8.64 35.99 -97.47
CA LEU A 439 -9.89 36.12 -98.22
C LEU A 439 -10.90 36.91 -97.38
N VAL A 440 -11.43 37.99 -97.94
CA VAL A 440 -12.34 38.91 -97.22
C VAL A 440 -13.60 39.22 -98.02
N LEU A 441 -14.62 39.70 -97.33
CA LEU A 441 -15.78 40.37 -97.92
C LEU A 441 -15.80 41.83 -97.49
N THR A 442 -16.19 42.71 -98.39
CA THR A 442 -16.26 44.15 -98.14
C THR A 442 -17.64 44.70 -98.46
N VAL A 443 -17.96 45.88 -97.91
CA VAL A 443 -19.19 46.64 -98.19
C VAL A 443 -18.84 48.07 -98.59
#